data_AF-A0AAW1JJ43-F1
#
_entry.id   AF-A0AAW1JJ43-F1
#
_cell.length_a   1.000
_cell.length_b   1.000
_cell.length_c   1.000
_cell.angle_alpha   90.00
_cell.angle_beta   90.00
_cell.angle_gamma   90.00
#
_symmetry.space_group_name_H-M   'P 1'
#
loop_
_entity.id
_entity.type
_entity.pdbx_description
1 polymer ?
#
loop_
_entity_poly.entity_id
_entity_poly.type
_entity_poly.pdbx_seq_one_letter_code
_entity_poly.pdbx_strand_id
1 'polypeptide(L)'
;MSSALASIVYAGTCKEQRETKEEIQQLRKNQKEFKENIAKQQQENDNLKKNNQGISKENICRNKGGIKGAKKYGIEKEKKKNCLIFSGICTNSNKPKVLKKRVEEIVKNHLQIEVNTKTVTKLGGRTCMVHLRTPDEKAKFMENKSKLKDIADKNFY
;
A
#
# COMPACT_ATOMS: atom_id res chain seq x y z
N MET A 1 -20.27 -80.01 -4.44
CA MET A 1 -19.63 -78.81 -5.04
C MET A 1 -19.62 -77.57 -4.14
N SER A 2 -20.46 -77.48 -3.09
CA SER A 2 -20.57 -76.27 -2.24
C SER A 2 -19.38 -76.01 -1.30
N SER A 3 -18.64 -77.03 -0.87
CA SER A 3 -17.55 -76.88 0.12
C SER A 3 -16.27 -76.30 -0.47
N ALA A 4 -15.89 -76.66 -1.70
CA ALA A 4 -14.69 -76.15 -2.35
C ALA A 4 -14.80 -74.66 -2.70
N LEU A 5 -15.97 -74.20 -3.14
CA LEU A 5 -16.24 -72.79 -3.41
C LEU A 5 -16.17 -71.94 -2.14
N ALA A 6 -16.69 -72.44 -1.02
CA ALA A 6 -16.61 -71.73 0.26
C ALA A 6 -15.15 -71.56 0.75
N SER A 7 -14.30 -72.57 0.59
CA SER A 7 -12.88 -72.47 0.93
C SER A 7 -12.10 -71.51 0.04
N ILE A 8 -12.42 -71.43 -1.26
CA ILE A 8 -11.79 -70.47 -2.19
C ILE A 8 -12.18 -69.03 -1.82
N VAL A 9 -13.47 -68.78 -1.54
CA VAL A 9 -13.96 -67.47 -1.10
C VAL A 9 -13.36 -67.05 0.24
N TYR A 10 -13.23 -67.98 1.18
CA TYR A 10 -12.59 -67.72 2.47
C TYR A 10 -11.09 -67.41 2.33
N ALA A 11 -10.37 -68.15 1.48
CA ALA A 11 -8.96 -67.87 1.20
C ALA A 11 -8.75 -66.50 0.51
N GLY A 12 -9.65 -66.13 -0.41
CA GLY A 12 -9.66 -64.81 -1.06
C GLY A 12 -9.86 -63.67 -0.06
N THR A 13 -10.88 -63.76 0.80
CA THR A 13 -11.16 -62.74 1.81
C THR A 13 -10.04 -62.64 2.86
N CYS A 14 -9.40 -63.75 3.25
CA CYS A 14 -8.22 -63.71 4.12
C CYS A 14 -7.00 -63.03 3.48
N LYS A 15 -6.83 -63.14 2.15
CA LYS A 15 -5.74 -62.49 1.43
C LYS A 15 -5.98 -60.98 1.32
N GLU A 16 -7.19 -60.58 0.93
CA GLU A 16 -7.62 -59.17 0.88
C GLU A 16 -7.54 -58.49 2.26
N GLN A 17 -7.88 -59.21 3.33
CA GLN A 17 -7.73 -58.71 4.71
C GLN A 17 -6.27 -58.53 5.16
N ARG A 18 -5.31 -59.22 4.55
CA ARG A 18 -3.88 -59.03 4.85
C ARG A 18 -3.33 -57.83 4.08
N GLU A 19 -3.66 -57.73 2.80
CA GLU A 19 -3.26 -56.61 1.94
C GLU A 19 -3.79 -55.28 2.49
N THR A 20 -5.07 -55.22 2.90
CA THR A 20 -5.63 -54.02 3.55
C THR A 20 -4.98 -53.67 4.88
N LYS A 21 -4.51 -54.66 5.67
CA LYS A 21 -3.77 -54.40 6.91
C LYS A 21 -2.39 -53.80 6.65
N GLU A 22 -1.70 -54.26 5.62
CA GLU A 22 -0.40 -53.73 5.19
C GLU A 22 -0.55 -52.29 4.68
N GLU A 23 -1.58 -52.01 3.88
CA GLU A 23 -1.91 -50.66 3.41
C GLU A 23 -2.24 -49.71 4.58
N ILE A 24 -3.06 -50.15 5.55
CA ILE A 24 -3.36 -49.35 6.75
C ILE A 24 -2.07 -49.05 7.54
N GLN A 25 -1.15 -50.01 7.63
CA GLN A 25 0.11 -49.82 8.34
C GLN A 25 1.03 -48.83 7.62
N GLN A 26 1.08 -48.87 6.28
CA GLN A 26 1.80 -47.88 5.47
C GLN A 26 1.18 -46.49 5.57
N LEU A 27 -0.16 -46.38 5.51
CA LEU A 27 -0.88 -45.12 5.67
C LEU A 27 -0.59 -44.46 7.03
N ARG A 28 -0.52 -45.24 8.11
CA ARG A 28 -0.15 -44.74 9.44
C ARG A 28 1.28 -44.21 9.51
N LYS A 29 2.23 -44.87 8.84
CA LYS A 29 3.62 -44.39 8.73
C LYS A 29 3.69 -43.07 7.97
N ASN A 30 3.03 -43.00 6.81
CA ASN A 30 2.99 -41.80 5.99
C ASN A 30 2.32 -40.63 6.72
N GLN A 31 1.23 -40.86 7.44
CA GLN A 31 0.58 -39.82 8.27
C GLN A 31 1.52 -39.25 9.33
N LYS A 32 2.37 -40.08 9.94
CA LYS A 32 3.37 -39.62 10.91
C LYS A 32 4.44 -38.76 10.24
N GLU A 33 4.95 -39.19 9.09
CA GLU A 33 5.95 -38.44 8.32
C GLU A 33 5.40 -37.11 7.81
N PHE A 34 4.16 -37.07 7.30
CA PHE A 34 3.51 -35.82 6.88
C PHE A 34 3.33 -34.86 8.06
N LYS A 35 2.95 -35.36 9.23
CA LYS A 35 2.82 -34.52 10.43
C LYS A 35 4.16 -33.92 10.85
N GLU A 36 5.24 -34.69 10.80
CA GLU A 36 6.59 -34.20 11.08
C GLU A 36 7.08 -33.18 10.06
N ASN A 37 6.79 -33.37 8.77
CA ASN A 37 7.13 -32.42 7.72
C ASN A 37 6.36 -31.10 7.84
N ILE A 38 5.06 -31.16 8.16
CA ILE A 38 4.26 -29.95 8.43
C ILE A 38 4.83 -29.17 9.62
N ALA A 39 5.23 -29.86 10.70
CA ALA A 39 5.83 -29.21 11.86
C ALA A 39 7.16 -28.52 11.52
N LYS A 40 8.03 -29.17 10.74
CA LYS A 40 9.28 -28.58 10.25
C LYS A 40 9.03 -27.35 9.38
N GLN A 41 8.09 -27.43 8.45
CA GLN A 41 7.72 -26.30 7.58
C GLN A 41 7.10 -25.12 8.34
N GLN A 42 6.33 -25.39 9.39
CA GLN A 42 5.81 -24.33 10.27
C GLN A 42 6.95 -23.64 11.02
N GLN A 43 7.90 -24.42 11.54
CA GLN A 43 9.09 -23.89 12.22
C GLN A 43 9.97 -23.06 11.28
N GLU A 44 10.20 -23.52 10.05
CA GLU A 44 10.93 -22.77 9.01
C GLU A 44 10.20 -21.47 8.64
N ASN A 45 8.88 -21.51 8.48
CA ASN A 45 8.09 -20.30 8.21
C ASN A 45 8.16 -19.28 9.34
N ASP A 46 8.13 -19.73 10.60
CA ASP A 46 8.26 -18.82 11.75
C ASP A 46 9.67 -18.23 11.84
N ASN A 47 10.70 -19.02 11.52
CA ASN A 47 12.07 -18.52 11.41
C ASN A 47 12.22 -17.51 10.26
N LEU A 48 11.62 -17.77 9.11
CA LEU A 48 11.61 -16.85 7.97
C LEU A 48 10.84 -15.57 8.29
N LYS A 49 9.71 -15.64 9.02
CA LYS A 49 9.00 -14.45 9.50
C LYS A 49 9.86 -13.61 10.44
N LYS A 50 10.57 -14.24 11.38
CA LYS A 50 11.50 -13.55 12.29
C LYS A 50 12.66 -12.90 11.53
N ASN A 51 13.26 -13.61 10.57
CA ASN A 51 14.35 -13.10 9.73
C ASN A 51 13.87 -11.95 8.83
N ASN A 52 12.70 -12.07 8.20
CA ASN A 52 12.11 -11.00 7.39
C ASN A 52 11.77 -9.76 8.23
N GLN A 53 11.32 -9.92 9.48
CA GLN A 53 11.16 -8.79 10.39
C GLN A 53 12.50 -8.14 10.75
N GLY A 54 13.57 -8.92 10.94
CA GLY A 54 14.93 -8.42 11.15
C GLY A 54 15.43 -7.60 9.97
N ILE A 55 15.34 -8.16 8.76
CA ILE A 55 15.75 -7.51 7.51
C ILE A 55 14.89 -6.28 7.21
N SER A 56 13.58 -6.30 7.50
CA SER A 56 12.71 -5.12 7.36
C SER A 56 13.14 -3.99 8.30
N LYS A 57 13.41 -4.30 9.58
CA LYS A 57 13.94 -3.33 10.55
C LYS A 57 15.30 -2.79 10.13
N GLU A 58 16.17 -3.65 9.63
CA GLU A 58 17.50 -3.29 9.15
C GLU A 58 17.44 -2.44 7.88
N ASN A 59 16.56 -2.75 6.92
CA ASN A 59 16.34 -1.96 5.71
C ASN A 59 15.70 -0.60 6.02
N ILE A 60 14.78 -0.51 6.99
CA ILE A 60 14.27 0.77 7.48
C ILE A 60 15.40 1.61 8.09
N CYS A 61 16.33 0.99 8.82
CA CYS A 61 17.48 1.67 9.41
C CYS A 61 18.56 2.07 8.38
N ARG A 62 18.87 1.20 7.39
CA ARG A 62 19.94 1.38 6.39
C ARG A 62 19.51 2.24 5.20
N ASN A 63 18.36 1.98 4.57
CA ASN A 63 17.92 2.76 3.38
C ASN A 63 17.36 4.15 3.72
N LYS A 64 17.19 4.48 5.00
CA LYS A 64 16.67 5.79 5.46
C LYS A 64 17.49 6.42 6.59
N GLY A 65 18.79 6.17 6.71
CA GLY A 65 19.65 6.94 7.63
C GLY A 65 19.04 7.19 9.03
N GLY A 66 18.65 6.12 9.73
CA GLY A 66 18.19 6.16 11.13
C GLY A 66 17.04 7.13 11.48
N ILE A 67 16.87 7.40 12.78
CA ILE A 67 15.84 8.27 13.40
C ILE A 67 15.66 9.63 12.68
N LYS A 68 16.69 10.11 11.99
CA LYS A 68 16.67 11.32 11.17
C LYS A 68 15.77 11.19 9.93
N GLY A 69 15.72 10.03 9.29
CA GLY A 69 14.80 9.74 8.18
C GLY A 69 13.34 9.82 8.61
N ALA A 70 12.96 9.10 9.67
CA ALA A 70 11.59 9.12 10.19
C ALA A 70 11.14 10.53 10.63
N LYS A 71 12.02 11.27 11.34
CA LYS A 71 11.78 12.70 11.64
C LYS A 71 11.64 13.52 10.35
N LYS A 72 12.50 13.33 9.34
CA LYS A 72 12.43 14.06 8.07
C LYS A 72 11.13 13.78 7.30
N TYR A 73 10.66 12.53 7.27
CA TYR A 73 9.35 12.18 6.69
C TYR A 73 8.18 12.78 7.46
N GLY A 74 8.23 12.78 8.80
CA GLY A 74 7.23 13.45 9.65
C GLY A 74 7.18 14.96 9.40
N ILE A 75 8.35 15.61 9.40
CA ILE A 75 8.52 17.04 9.12
C ILE A 75 8.08 17.37 7.68
N GLU A 76 8.38 16.52 6.69
CA GLU A 76 7.90 16.72 5.32
C GLU A 76 6.38 16.60 5.20
N LYS A 77 5.77 15.62 5.89
CA LYS A 77 4.31 15.51 5.94
C LYS A 77 3.70 16.77 6.57
N GLU A 78 4.26 17.26 7.67
CA GLU A 78 3.79 18.49 8.31
C GLU A 78 3.97 19.73 7.42
N LYS A 79 5.11 19.86 6.75
CA LYS A 79 5.33 20.93 5.76
C LYS A 79 4.34 20.87 4.61
N LYS A 80 3.89 19.66 4.22
CA LYS A 80 2.92 19.44 3.14
C LYS A 80 1.44 19.54 3.57
N LYS A 81 1.13 19.59 4.88
CA LYS A 81 -0.27 19.63 5.36
C LYS A 81 -1.06 20.81 4.78
N ASN A 82 -0.44 21.99 4.69
CA ASN A 82 -1.08 23.21 4.17
C ASN A 82 -0.67 23.52 2.72
N CYS A 83 -0.18 22.51 1.98
CA CYS A 83 0.14 22.66 0.57
C CYS A 83 -1.06 22.25 -0.30
N LEU A 84 -1.22 22.96 -1.42
CA LEU A 84 -2.12 22.64 -2.51
C LEU A 84 -1.33 22.60 -3.81
N ILE A 85 -1.63 21.62 -4.65
CA ILE A 85 -1.17 21.61 -6.04
C ILE A 85 -2.30 22.23 -6.85
N PHE A 86 -1.96 23.25 -7.62
CA PHE A 86 -2.90 23.97 -8.45
C PHE A 86 -2.43 23.88 -9.90
N SER A 87 -3.25 23.24 -10.73
CA SER A 87 -3.00 23.09 -12.16
C SER A 87 -3.91 24.02 -12.95
N GLY A 88 -3.46 24.50 -14.11
CA GLY A 88 -4.20 25.40 -15.00
C GLY A 88 -3.64 26.82 -15.08
N ILE A 89 -2.65 27.17 -14.25
CA ILE A 89 -1.97 28.48 -14.33
C ILE A 89 -0.83 28.44 -15.33
N CYS A 90 -1.08 28.95 -16.54
CA CYS A 90 -0.02 29.24 -17.51
C CYS A 90 0.75 30.50 -17.06
N THR A 91 2.01 30.33 -16.69
CA THR A 91 2.91 31.45 -16.34
C THR A 91 4.30 31.24 -16.92
N ASN A 92 4.78 32.24 -17.67
CA ASN A 92 6.14 32.25 -18.24
C ASN A 92 7.21 32.69 -17.20
N SER A 93 6.78 33.17 -16.04
CA SER A 93 7.66 33.65 -14.98
C SER A 93 7.90 32.59 -13.91
N ASN A 94 9.16 32.38 -13.55
CA ASN A 94 9.57 31.52 -12.43
C ASN A 94 9.70 32.30 -11.11
N LYS A 95 9.43 33.63 -11.11
CA LYS A 95 9.58 34.47 -9.92
C LYS A 95 8.45 34.19 -8.91
N PRO A 96 8.75 33.74 -7.67
CA PRO A 96 7.72 33.38 -6.69
C PRO A 96 6.74 34.50 -6.36
N LYS A 97 7.19 35.76 -6.32
CA LYS A 97 6.33 36.93 -6.07
C LYS A 97 5.27 37.15 -7.17
N VAL A 98 5.64 36.89 -8.43
CA VAL A 98 4.73 37.06 -9.58
C VAL A 98 3.70 35.93 -9.59
N LEU A 99 4.16 34.69 -9.35
CA LEU A 99 3.29 33.52 -9.23
C LEU A 99 2.30 33.68 -8.07
N LYS A 100 2.77 34.20 -6.93
CA LYS A 100 1.94 34.48 -5.76
C LYS A 100 0.77 35.40 -6.10
N LYS A 101 1.06 36.59 -6.65
CA LYS A 101 0.02 37.55 -7.06
C LYS A 101 -0.95 36.93 -8.06
N ARG A 102 -0.44 36.17 -9.04
CA ARG A 102 -1.28 35.56 -10.07
C ARG A 102 -2.23 34.51 -9.52
N VAL A 103 -1.77 33.68 -8.58
CA VAL A 103 -2.62 32.72 -7.85
C VAL A 103 -3.69 33.48 -7.06
N GLU A 104 -3.29 34.49 -6.28
CA GLU A 104 -4.22 35.28 -5.45
C GLU A 104 -5.29 35.98 -6.30
N GLU A 105 -4.92 36.53 -7.47
CA GLU A 105 -5.87 37.10 -8.44
C GLU A 105 -6.87 36.07 -8.97
N ILE A 106 -6.40 34.89 -9.40
CA ILE A 106 -7.26 33.83 -9.92
C ILE A 106 -8.23 33.34 -8.84
N VAL A 107 -7.73 33.15 -7.63
CA VAL A 107 -8.52 32.72 -6.48
C VAL A 107 -9.55 33.78 -6.13
N LYS A 108 -9.17 35.05 -6.06
CA LYS A 108 -10.11 36.14 -5.78
C LYS A 108 -11.17 36.29 -6.86
N ASN A 109 -10.79 36.21 -8.13
CA ASN A 109 -11.71 36.44 -9.25
C ASN A 109 -12.67 35.26 -9.48
N HIS A 110 -12.18 34.03 -9.35
CA HIS A 110 -12.96 32.84 -9.71
C HIS A 110 -13.58 32.13 -8.51
N LEU A 111 -12.87 32.06 -7.38
CA LEU A 111 -13.38 31.42 -6.17
C LEU A 111 -14.11 32.42 -5.26
N GLN A 112 -13.94 33.74 -5.47
CA GLN A 112 -14.48 34.82 -4.64
C GLN A 112 -14.09 34.68 -3.16
N ILE A 113 -12.93 34.08 -2.89
CA ILE A 113 -12.35 33.94 -1.56
C ILE A 113 -11.04 34.71 -1.48
N GLU A 114 -10.78 35.28 -0.30
CA GLU A 114 -9.49 35.87 0.01
C GLU A 114 -8.61 34.82 0.71
N VAL A 115 -7.44 34.56 0.14
CA VAL A 115 -6.52 33.52 0.63
C VAL A 115 -5.14 34.12 0.78
N ASN A 116 -4.54 33.98 1.97
CA ASN A 116 -3.21 34.50 2.24
C ASN A 116 -2.14 33.46 1.94
N THR A 117 -1.64 33.47 0.70
CA THR A 117 -0.63 32.48 0.31
C THR A 117 0.73 32.80 0.93
N LYS A 118 1.39 31.81 1.53
CA LYS A 118 2.73 31.97 2.11
C LYS A 118 3.78 32.02 1.02
N THR A 119 3.82 30.99 0.17
CA THR A 119 4.78 30.85 -0.93
C THR A 119 4.15 30.08 -2.08
N VAL A 120 4.52 30.44 -3.31
CA VAL A 120 4.11 29.72 -4.52
C VAL A 120 5.36 29.28 -5.27
N THR A 121 5.43 28.00 -5.60
CA THR A 121 6.55 27.38 -6.34
C THR A 121 6.03 26.79 -7.63
N LYS A 122 6.66 27.10 -8.76
CA LYS A 122 6.32 26.47 -10.03
C LYS A 122 6.85 25.03 -10.05
N LEU A 123 5.98 24.07 -10.38
CA LEU A 123 6.36 22.66 -10.55
C LEU A 123 6.49 22.28 -12.02
N GLY A 124 5.69 22.89 -12.90
CA GLY A 124 5.69 22.62 -14.34
C GLY A 124 5.15 23.80 -15.14
N GLY A 125 4.98 23.62 -16.45
CA GLY A 125 4.51 24.70 -17.34
C GLY A 125 3.14 25.30 -16.98
N ARG A 126 2.25 24.47 -16.42
CA ARG A 126 0.88 24.85 -16.03
C ARG A 126 0.54 24.52 -14.56
N THR A 127 1.52 24.09 -13.78
CA THR A 127 1.29 23.56 -12.43
C THR A 127 2.17 24.28 -11.42
N CYS A 128 1.56 24.71 -10.32
CA CYS A 128 2.25 25.33 -9.20
C CYS A 128 1.82 24.72 -7.87
N MET A 129 2.75 24.71 -6.91
CA MET A 129 2.51 24.37 -5.53
C MET A 129 2.30 25.65 -4.72
N VAL A 130 1.15 25.75 -4.07
CA VAL A 130 0.76 26.87 -3.22
C VAL A 130 0.84 26.41 -1.77
N HIS A 131 1.64 27.10 -0.96
CA HIS A 131 1.66 26.91 0.48
C HIS A 131 0.75 27.94 1.13
N LEU A 132 -0.25 27.46 1.86
CA LEU A 132 -1.18 28.29 2.62
C LEU A 132 -0.66 28.53 4.03
N ARG A 133 -1.11 29.63 4.65
CA ARG A 133 -0.69 29.95 6.02
C ARG A 133 -1.45 29.09 7.02
N THR A 134 -2.75 28.88 6.79
CA THR A 134 -3.62 28.16 7.72
C THR A 134 -4.30 26.96 7.06
N PRO A 135 -4.70 25.94 7.84
CA PRO A 135 -5.50 24.83 7.34
C PRO A 135 -6.90 25.28 6.90
N ASP A 136 -7.47 26.32 7.51
CA ASP A 136 -8.81 26.83 7.17
C ASP A 136 -8.86 27.41 5.76
N GLU A 137 -7.79 28.10 5.32
CA GLU A 137 -7.64 28.56 3.95
C GLU A 137 -7.68 27.39 2.96
N LYS A 138 -7.09 26.25 3.35
CA LYS A 138 -7.08 25.04 2.53
C LYS A 138 -8.48 24.43 2.42
N ALA A 139 -9.22 24.40 3.52
CA ALA A 139 -10.61 23.94 3.53
C ALA A 139 -11.48 24.79 2.63
N LYS A 140 -11.44 26.13 2.78
CA LYS A 140 -12.18 27.08 1.92
C LYS A 140 -11.87 26.92 0.44
N PHE A 141 -10.60 26.69 0.11
CA PHE A 141 -10.18 26.44 -1.27
C PHE A 141 -10.78 25.13 -1.82
N MET A 142 -10.72 24.05 -1.04
CA MET A 142 -11.23 22.74 -1.44
C MET A 142 -12.75 22.72 -1.57
N GLU A 143 -13.48 23.44 -0.71
CA GLU A 143 -14.93 23.60 -0.79
C GLU A 143 -15.37 24.32 -2.07
N ASN A 144 -14.64 25.37 -2.46
CA ASN A 144 -14.99 26.16 -3.63
C ASN A 144 -14.35 25.62 -4.92
N LYS A 145 -13.57 24.53 -4.86
CA LYS A 145 -12.84 23.95 -6.00
C LYS A 145 -13.73 23.68 -7.22
N SER A 146 -14.99 23.31 -7.01
CA SER A 146 -15.95 23.05 -8.09
C SER A 146 -16.10 24.24 -9.03
N LYS A 147 -16.08 25.49 -8.51
CA LYS A 147 -16.20 26.73 -9.28
C LYS A 147 -15.05 26.96 -10.28
N LEU A 148 -13.93 26.26 -10.11
CA LEU A 148 -12.80 26.33 -11.03
C LEU A 148 -12.96 25.44 -12.26
N LYS A 149 -13.83 24.42 -12.20
CA LYS A 149 -14.06 23.50 -13.31
C LYS A 149 -14.83 24.16 -14.46
N ASP A 150 -15.65 25.16 -14.15
CA ASP A 150 -16.51 25.85 -15.12
C ASP A 150 -15.77 26.94 -15.91
N ILE A 151 -14.47 27.11 -15.70
CA ILE A 151 -13.66 28.09 -16.43
C ILE A 151 -13.27 27.49 -17.79
N ALA A 152 -14.07 27.81 -18.80
CA ALA A 152 -14.10 27.21 -20.14
C ALA A 152 -12.76 27.15 -20.91
N ASP A 153 -11.73 27.91 -20.53
CA ASP A 153 -10.48 28.02 -21.30
C ASP A 153 -9.25 27.38 -20.64
N LYS A 154 -9.36 26.93 -19.38
CA LYS A 154 -8.22 26.41 -18.63
C LYS A 154 -8.71 25.31 -17.71
N ASN A 155 -8.36 24.07 -18.03
CA ASN A 155 -8.63 22.93 -17.15
C ASN A 155 -7.91 23.12 -15.80
N PHE A 156 -8.59 23.72 -14.83
CA PHE A 156 -8.08 23.94 -13.48
C PHE A 156 -8.36 22.69 -12.62
N TYR A 157 -7.33 22.20 -11.93
CA TYR A 157 -7.41 21.01 -11.06
C TYR A 157 -6.72 21.23 -9.71
#